data_AF-A0AAI9WN74-F1
#
_entry.id   AF-A0AAI9WN74-F1
#
_cell.length_a   1.000
_cell.length_b   1.000
_cell.length_c   1.000
_cell.angle_alpha   90.00
_cell.angle_beta   90.00
_cell.angle_gamma   90.00
#
_symmetry.space_group_name_H-M   'P 1'
#
loop_
_entity.id
_entity.type
_entity.pdbx_description
1 polymer ?
#
loop_
_entity_poly.entity_id
_entity_poly.type
_entity_poly.pdbx_seq_one_letter_code
_entity_poly.pdbx_strand_id
1 'polypeptide(L)'
;MTEQLSEGALQVRPSLSDSTAAAELFSCAASDFLHAIYFSRSADTEERVAQIVFGLAALFEEQSGIVELPAGFTIAGAAKRLKPFLAKRLNAMEPEDRAIFEDDAAVVTLAVNAFFEELLVRADAWLELRGGAMNEEALHEFLASSVIHDWMLGWAKRILG
;
A
#
# COMPACT_ATOMS: atom_id res chain seq x y z
N MET A 1 7.13 45.58 13.23
CA MET A 1 5.83 45.13 12.69
C MET A 1 6.09 43.86 11.93
N THR A 2 5.67 42.74 12.50
CA THR A 2 5.79 41.39 11.95
C THR A 2 4.80 41.24 10.80
N GLU A 3 5.31 41.04 9.59
CA GLU A 3 4.49 40.63 8.45
C GLU A 3 4.04 39.19 8.69
N GLN A 4 2.74 39.02 8.93
CA GLN A 4 2.06 37.73 8.86
C GLN A 4 2.15 37.25 7.42
N LEU A 5 2.99 36.24 7.17
CA LEU A 5 2.96 35.48 5.93
C LEU A 5 1.64 34.71 5.89
N SER A 6 0.83 35.07 4.91
CA SER A 6 -0.43 34.43 4.53
C SER A 6 -0.32 32.91 4.52
N GLU A 7 -0.96 32.25 5.48
CA GLU A 7 -1.36 30.85 5.44
C GLU A 7 -2.31 30.66 4.25
N GLY A 8 -1.74 30.31 3.10
CA GLY A 8 -2.41 30.33 1.80
C GLY A 8 -2.24 29.04 1.04
N ALA A 9 -2.45 27.90 1.68
CA ALA A 9 -2.87 26.66 1.03
C ALA A 9 -3.55 25.79 2.10
N LEU A 10 -4.88 25.72 2.08
CA LEU A 10 -5.59 24.60 2.70
C LEU A 10 -5.12 23.34 1.97
N GLN A 11 -4.06 22.71 2.47
CA GLN A 11 -3.72 21.33 2.10
C GLN A 11 -4.84 20.46 2.69
N VAL A 12 -5.92 20.32 1.92
CA VAL A 12 -6.98 19.36 2.26
C VAL A 12 -6.32 18.00 2.23
N ARG A 13 -6.23 17.37 3.40
CA ARG A 13 -5.69 16.02 3.52
C ARG A 13 -6.63 15.07 2.78
N PRO A 14 -6.13 14.17 1.92
CA PRO A 14 -6.98 13.17 1.31
C PRO A 14 -7.60 12.30 2.41
N SER A 15 -8.91 12.11 2.34
CA SER A 15 -9.64 11.28 3.29
C SER A 15 -9.72 9.85 2.81
N LEU A 16 -9.17 8.91 3.58
CA LEU A 16 -9.28 7.48 3.28
C LEU A 16 -10.68 6.92 3.59
N SER A 17 -11.59 7.74 4.12
CA SER A 17 -13.02 7.41 4.11
C SER A 17 -13.61 7.45 2.71
N ASP A 18 -13.01 8.21 1.80
CA ASP A 18 -13.37 8.22 0.38
C ASP A 18 -12.69 7.05 -0.33
N SER A 19 -13.50 6.15 -0.86
CA SER A 19 -13.01 5.00 -1.63
C SER A 19 -12.20 5.40 -2.85
N THR A 20 -12.49 6.55 -3.47
CA THR A 20 -11.74 7.02 -4.63
C THR A 20 -10.35 7.49 -4.22
N ALA A 21 -10.24 8.31 -3.17
CA ALA A 21 -8.95 8.74 -2.64
C ALA A 21 -8.09 7.55 -2.16
N ALA A 22 -8.71 6.55 -1.52
CA ALA A 22 -8.01 5.34 -1.12
C ALA A 22 -7.53 4.52 -2.33
N ALA A 23 -8.35 4.36 -3.37
CA ALA A 23 -7.98 3.64 -4.58
C ALA A 23 -6.86 4.36 -5.35
N GLU A 24 -6.92 5.68 -5.48
CA GLU A 24 -5.87 6.48 -6.11
C GLU A 24 -4.55 6.35 -5.36
N LEU A 25 -4.58 6.41 -4.02
CA LEU A 25 -3.38 6.28 -3.21
C LEU A 25 -2.71 4.90 -3.37
N PHE A 26 -3.51 3.82 -3.35
CA PHE A 26 -3.00 2.48 -3.62
C PHE A 26 -2.51 2.33 -5.07
N SER A 27 -3.14 2.99 -6.03
CA SER A 27 -2.72 2.99 -7.44
C SER A 27 -1.38 3.70 -7.63
N CYS A 28 -1.16 4.84 -6.97
CA CYS A 28 0.11 5.54 -6.97
C CYS A 28 1.22 4.66 -6.38
N ALA A 29 0.98 4.07 -5.20
CA ALA A 29 1.96 3.20 -4.57
C ALA A 29 2.24 1.93 -5.40
N ALA A 30 1.21 1.35 -6.03
CA ALA A 30 1.33 0.24 -6.97
C ALA A 30 2.20 0.60 -8.18
N SER A 31 1.97 1.78 -8.76
CA SER A 31 2.79 2.30 -9.86
C SER A 31 4.26 2.44 -9.45
N ASP A 32 4.53 3.09 -8.32
CA ASP A 32 5.90 3.27 -7.83
C ASP A 32 6.60 1.94 -7.54
N PHE A 33 5.86 0.98 -6.97
CA PHE A 33 6.37 -0.35 -6.68
C PHE A 33 6.72 -1.12 -7.95
N LEU A 34 5.82 -1.15 -8.94
CA LEU A 34 6.07 -1.85 -10.21
C LEU A 34 7.17 -1.15 -11.01
N HIS A 35 7.29 0.18 -10.92
CA HIS A 35 8.45 0.90 -11.45
C HIS A 35 9.76 0.48 -10.78
N ALA A 36 9.75 0.33 -9.45
CA ALA A 36 10.91 -0.15 -8.71
C ALA A 36 11.32 -1.55 -9.19
N ILE A 37 10.37 -2.47 -9.36
CA ILE A 37 10.65 -3.85 -9.76
C ILE A 37 11.08 -3.99 -11.22
N TYR A 38 10.34 -3.42 -12.17
CA TYR A 38 10.55 -3.70 -13.59
C TYR A 38 11.51 -2.74 -14.30
N PHE A 39 11.75 -1.54 -13.75
CA PHE A 39 12.48 -0.48 -14.45
C PHE A 39 13.71 0.03 -13.71
N SER A 40 13.91 -0.32 -12.43
CA SER A 40 15.08 0.11 -11.67
C SER A 40 16.30 -0.81 -11.87
N ARG A 41 17.50 -0.28 -11.62
CA ARG A 41 18.73 -1.07 -11.58
C ARG A 41 18.85 -1.76 -10.23
N SER A 42 19.38 -3.00 -10.22
CA SER A 42 19.23 -3.95 -9.11
C SER A 42 19.75 -3.49 -7.74
N ALA A 43 20.71 -2.56 -7.66
CA ALA A 43 21.27 -2.11 -6.38
C ALA A 43 20.33 -1.20 -5.57
N ASP A 44 19.42 -0.47 -6.22
CA ASP A 44 18.53 0.49 -5.55
C ASP A 44 17.09 -0.06 -5.37
N THR A 45 16.83 -1.28 -5.86
CA THR A 45 15.48 -1.84 -5.93
C THR A 45 14.96 -2.22 -4.55
N GLU A 46 15.76 -2.91 -3.73
CA GLU A 46 15.34 -3.36 -2.40
C GLU A 46 15.06 -2.18 -1.47
N GLU A 47 15.93 -1.17 -1.46
CA GLU A 47 15.74 0.03 -0.65
C GLU A 47 14.47 0.78 -1.08
N ARG A 48 14.27 0.97 -2.39
CA ARG A 48 13.09 1.66 -2.91
C ARG A 48 11.80 0.90 -2.62
N VAL A 49 11.80 -0.43 -2.77
CA VAL A 49 10.66 -1.28 -2.39
C VAL A 49 10.35 -1.13 -0.91
N ALA A 50 11.36 -1.19 -0.03
CA ALA A 50 11.16 -1.00 1.39
C ALA A 50 10.57 0.38 1.71
N GLN A 51 11.10 1.45 1.11
CA GLN A 51 10.58 2.81 1.28
C GLN A 51 9.11 2.92 0.86
N ILE A 52 8.69 2.26 -0.22
CA ILE A 52 7.30 2.26 -0.68
C ILE A 52 6.40 1.47 0.28
N VAL A 53 6.82 0.27 0.70
CA VAL A 53 6.06 -0.59 1.62
C VAL A 53 5.86 0.11 2.97
N PHE A 54 6.95 0.60 3.57
CA PHE A 54 6.88 1.32 4.85
C PHE A 54 6.19 2.68 4.71
N GLY A 55 6.38 3.36 3.58
CA GLY A 55 5.72 4.64 3.29
C GLY A 55 4.20 4.50 3.24
N LEU A 56 3.68 3.49 2.54
CA LEU A 56 2.25 3.20 2.50
C LEU A 56 1.72 2.74 3.88
N ALA A 57 2.48 1.91 4.60
CA ALA A 57 2.11 1.47 5.94
C ALA A 57 2.01 2.64 6.95
N ALA A 58 2.96 3.58 6.88
CA ALA A 58 3.01 4.74 7.77
C ALA A 58 1.79 5.66 7.63
N LEU A 59 1.09 5.65 6.50
CA LEU A 59 -0.14 6.44 6.33
C LEU A 59 -1.26 6.00 7.28
N PHE A 60 -1.25 4.75 7.71
CA PHE A 60 -2.22 4.21 8.67
C PHE A 60 -1.87 4.53 10.12
N GLU A 61 -0.72 5.14 10.38
CA GLU A 61 -0.40 5.66 11.70
C GLU A 61 -1.18 6.94 11.98
N GLU A 62 -1.85 6.98 13.14
CA GLU A 62 -2.66 8.13 13.58
C GLU A 62 -1.84 9.43 13.64
N GLN A 63 -0.54 9.31 13.88
CA GLN A 63 0.41 10.42 13.97
C GLN A 63 0.95 10.90 12.62
N SER A 64 0.69 10.19 11.51
CA SER A 64 1.26 10.57 10.21
C SER A 64 0.82 11.97 9.75
N GLY A 65 -0.45 12.30 10.00
CA GLY A 65 -1.03 13.59 9.61
C GLY A 65 -1.09 13.84 8.10
N ILE A 66 -0.72 12.85 7.26
CA ILE A 66 -0.67 12.94 5.80
C ILE A 66 -2.07 12.73 5.21
N VAL A 67 -2.84 11.81 5.79
CA VAL A 67 -4.20 11.44 5.35
C VAL A 67 -5.19 11.60 6.51
N GLU A 68 -6.47 11.72 6.20
CA GLU A 68 -7.53 11.55 7.20
C GLU A 68 -7.98 10.08 7.22
N LEU A 69 -7.79 9.42 8.35
CA LEU A 69 -8.24 8.04 8.55
C LEU A 69 -9.75 7.99 8.81
N PRO A 70 -10.44 6.88 8.46
CA PRO A 70 -11.85 6.73 8.75
C PRO A 70 -12.18 6.89 10.23
N ALA A 71 -13.37 7.42 10.52
CA ALA A 71 -13.83 7.60 11.89
C ALA A 71 -13.82 6.25 12.64
N GLY A 72 -13.14 6.20 13.78
CA GLY A 72 -12.99 4.99 14.59
C GLY A 72 -11.94 4.00 14.07
N PHE A 73 -11.20 4.34 13.02
CA PHE A 73 -10.00 3.60 12.66
C PHE A 73 -9.00 3.62 13.82
N THR A 74 -8.43 2.46 14.12
CA THR A 74 -7.30 2.30 15.04
C THR A 74 -6.40 1.21 14.48
N ILE A 75 -5.08 1.34 14.67
CA ILE A 75 -4.12 0.31 14.26
C ILE A 75 -4.46 -1.03 14.89
N ALA A 76 -4.79 -1.05 16.20
CA ALA A 76 -5.18 -2.27 16.90
C ALA A 76 -6.45 -2.91 16.31
N GLY A 77 -7.44 -2.10 15.92
CA GLY A 77 -8.65 -2.56 15.25
C GLY A 77 -8.35 -3.17 13.88
N ALA A 78 -7.49 -2.54 13.09
CA ALA A 78 -7.05 -3.05 11.80
C ALA A 78 -6.28 -4.38 11.96
N ALA A 79 -5.30 -4.43 12.86
CA ALA A 79 -4.50 -5.62 13.12
C ALA A 79 -5.36 -6.81 13.56
N LYS A 80 -6.34 -6.59 14.45
CA LYS A 80 -7.28 -7.64 14.87
C LYS A 80 -8.08 -8.22 13.70
N ARG A 81 -8.49 -7.40 12.73
CA ARG A 81 -9.19 -7.87 11.51
C ARG A 81 -8.25 -8.55 10.52
N LEU A 82 -7.01 -8.08 10.42
CA LEU A 82 -6.02 -8.57 9.45
C LEU A 82 -5.35 -9.88 9.88
N LYS A 83 -5.13 -10.11 11.18
CA LYS A 83 -4.49 -11.33 11.71
C LYS A 83 -5.12 -12.63 11.17
N PRO A 84 -6.46 -12.83 11.17
CA PRO A 84 -7.08 -14.00 10.57
C PRO A 84 -6.83 -14.14 9.07
N PHE A 85 -6.83 -13.02 8.33
CA PHE A 85 -6.58 -13.02 6.89
C PHE A 85 -5.12 -13.35 6.56
N LEU A 86 -4.18 -12.89 7.39
CA LEU A 86 -2.75 -13.13 7.25
C LEU A 86 -2.30 -14.45 7.91
N ALA A 87 -3.21 -15.23 8.49
CA ALA A 87 -2.88 -16.42 9.28
C ALA A 87 -2.00 -17.42 8.53
N LYS A 88 -2.22 -17.63 7.23
CA LYS A 88 -1.37 -18.52 6.43
C LYS A 88 0.08 -18.03 6.38
N ARG A 89 0.30 -16.72 6.19
CA ARG A 89 1.63 -16.10 6.15
C ARG A 89 2.27 -16.16 7.54
N LEU A 90 1.54 -15.76 8.58
CA LEU A 90 2.00 -15.78 9.97
C LEU A 90 2.37 -17.19 10.45
N ASN A 91 1.60 -18.22 10.07
CA ASN A 91 1.86 -19.60 10.47
C ASN A 91 3.02 -20.26 9.70
N ALA A 92 3.46 -19.67 8.59
CA ALA A 92 4.61 -20.15 7.82
C ALA A 92 5.94 -19.55 8.31
N MET A 93 5.91 -18.57 9.23
CA MET A 93 7.08 -17.93 9.80
C MET A 93 7.64 -18.72 10.98
N GLU A 94 8.95 -18.59 11.21
CA GLU A 94 9.56 -19.09 12.44
C GLU A 94 9.01 -18.33 13.66
N PRO A 95 8.96 -18.96 14.86
CA PRO A 95 8.38 -18.34 16.04
C PRO A 95 8.99 -16.97 16.42
N GLU A 96 10.30 -16.80 16.19
CA GLU A 96 11.02 -15.55 16.47
C GLU A 96 10.57 -14.42 15.55
N ASP A 97 10.48 -14.68 14.24
CA ASP A 97 9.97 -13.70 13.26
C ASP A 97 8.49 -13.40 13.48
N ARG A 98 7.70 -14.43 13.83
CA ARG A 98 6.28 -14.28 14.10
C ARG A 98 6.01 -13.37 15.30
N ALA A 99 6.91 -13.33 16.29
CA ALA A 99 6.76 -12.50 17.47
C ALA A 99 6.76 -10.99 17.15
N ILE A 100 7.37 -10.58 16.03
CA ILE A 100 7.33 -9.18 15.55
C ILE A 100 5.88 -8.72 15.35
N PHE A 101 4.99 -9.62 14.91
CA PHE A 101 3.58 -9.32 14.62
C PHE A 101 2.66 -9.41 15.85
N GLU A 102 3.24 -9.49 17.06
CA GLU A 102 2.54 -9.12 18.28
C GLU A 102 2.25 -7.60 18.31
N ASP A 103 3.14 -6.79 17.73
CA ASP A 103 2.88 -5.38 17.46
C ASP A 103 1.83 -5.21 16.35
N ASP A 104 0.83 -4.40 16.63
CA ASP A 104 -0.29 -4.19 15.72
C ASP A 104 0.11 -3.33 14.50
N ALA A 105 1.09 -2.43 14.63
CA ALA A 105 1.62 -1.66 13.50
C ALA A 105 2.36 -2.58 12.51
N ALA A 106 3.18 -3.50 13.02
CA ALA A 106 3.84 -4.51 12.21
C ALA A 106 2.86 -5.38 11.41
N VAL A 107 1.67 -5.68 11.96
CA VAL A 107 0.61 -6.43 11.26
C VAL A 107 0.05 -5.64 10.08
N VAL A 108 -0.14 -4.33 10.23
CA VAL A 108 -0.56 -3.45 9.12
C VAL A 108 0.52 -3.41 8.03
N THR A 109 1.78 -3.29 8.42
CA THR A 109 2.92 -3.37 7.48
C THR A 109 2.94 -4.70 6.74
N LEU A 110 2.69 -5.83 7.42
CA LEU A 110 2.58 -7.14 6.77
C LEU A 110 1.43 -7.21 5.77
N ALA A 111 0.29 -6.56 6.06
CA ALA A 111 -0.82 -6.48 5.13
C ALA A 111 -0.47 -5.67 3.88
N VAL A 112 0.25 -4.55 4.04
CA VAL A 112 0.74 -3.73 2.93
C VAL A 112 1.76 -4.51 2.10
N ASN A 113 2.69 -5.23 2.73
CA ASN A 113 3.62 -6.10 2.02
C ASN A 113 2.88 -7.20 1.23
N ALA A 114 1.90 -7.86 1.84
CA ALA A 114 1.07 -8.86 1.19
C ALA A 114 0.28 -8.31 -0.01
N PHE A 115 -0.16 -7.05 0.05
CA PHE A 115 -0.75 -6.35 -1.08
C PHE A 115 0.24 -6.26 -2.26
N PHE A 116 1.47 -5.82 -2.02
CA PHE A 116 2.48 -5.69 -3.08
C PHE A 116 2.94 -7.05 -3.65
N GLU A 117 3.08 -8.07 -2.81
CA GLU A 117 3.35 -9.44 -3.28
C GLU A 117 2.26 -9.92 -4.25
N GLU A 118 1.00 -9.72 -3.89
CA GLU A 118 -0.12 -10.12 -4.74
C GLU A 118 -0.27 -9.24 -5.99
N LEU A 119 0.10 -7.95 -5.91
CA LEU A 119 0.18 -7.06 -7.07
C LEU A 119 1.19 -7.59 -8.08
N LEU A 120 2.38 -8.00 -7.61
CA LEU A 120 3.44 -8.52 -8.48
C LEU A 120 3.02 -9.80 -9.18
N VAL A 121 2.44 -10.76 -8.44
CA VAL A 121 1.92 -12.01 -9.02
C VAL A 121 0.86 -11.72 -10.09
N ARG A 122 0.01 -10.71 -9.88
CA ARG A 122 -1.00 -10.31 -10.87
C ARG A 122 -0.40 -9.65 -12.09
N ALA A 123 0.61 -8.81 -11.92
CA ALA A 123 1.33 -8.16 -13.02
C ALA A 123 2.03 -9.22 -13.88
N ASP A 124 2.74 -10.16 -13.25
CA ASP A 124 3.43 -11.26 -13.95
C ASP A 124 2.43 -12.13 -14.72
N ALA A 125 1.34 -12.58 -14.08
CA ALA A 125 0.32 -13.39 -14.75
C ALA A 125 -0.35 -12.64 -15.93
N TRP A 126 -0.53 -11.33 -15.81
CA TRP A 126 -1.09 -10.50 -16.87
C TRP A 126 -0.11 -10.34 -18.05
N LEU A 127 1.19 -10.21 -17.78
CA LEU A 127 2.24 -10.18 -18.81
C LEU A 127 2.36 -11.51 -19.54
N GLU A 128 2.31 -12.63 -18.81
CA GLU A 128 2.33 -13.97 -19.38
C GLU A 128 1.20 -14.17 -20.39
N LEU A 129 -0.01 -13.71 -20.08
CA LEU A 129 -1.17 -13.79 -20.97
C LEU A 129 -1.02 -12.93 -22.24
N ARG A 130 -0.30 -11.81 -22.15
CA ARG A 130 -0.06 -10.91 -23.29
C ARG A 130 1.14 -11.32 -24.14
N GLY A 131 2.06 -12.13 -23.61
CA GLY A 131 3.26 -12.55 -24.32
C GLY A 131 4.28 -11.41 -24.52
N GLY A 132 4.52 -10.60 -23.49
CA GLY A 132 5.41 -9.44 -23.56
C GLY A 132 6.22 -9.20 -22.28
N ALA A 133 7.04 -8.15 -22.30
CA ALA A 133 7.76 -7.65 -21.14
C ALA A 133 7.08 -6.38 -20.60
N MET A 134 7.28 -6.07 -19.32
CA MET A 134 6.79 -4.82 -18.75
C MET A 134 7.46 -3.62 -19.42
N ASN A 135 6.67 -2.75 -20.02
CA ASN A 135 7.05 -1.43 -20.51
C ASN A 135 6.03 -0.39 -19.99
N GLU A 136 6.27 0.90 -20.26
CA GLU A 136 5.41 1.99 -19.73
C GLU A 136 3.94 1.86 -20.14
N GLU A 137 3.68 1.49 -21.39
CA GLU A 137 2.32 1.29 -21.92
C GLU A 137 1.64 0.10 -21.24
N ALA A 138 2.36 -1.01 -21.09
CA ALA A 138 1.87 -2.21 -20.42
C ALA A 138 1.57 -1.94 -18.94
N LEU A 139 2.43 -1.20 -18.24
CA LEU A 139 2.19 -0.79 -16.85
C LEU A 139 0.92 0.06 -16.74
N HIS A 140 0.79 1.06 -17.61
CA HIS A 140 -0.39 1.93 -17.63
C HIS A 140 -1.67 1.14 -17.90
N GLU A 141 -1.66 0.26 -18.89
CA GLU A 141 -2.82 -0.59 -19.21
C GLU A 141 -3.17 -1.57 -18.09
N PHE A 142 -2.17 -2.13 -17.42
CA PHE A 142 -2.38 -3.02 -16.28
C PHE A 142 -3.06 -2.27 -15.12
N LEU A 143 -2.55 -1.10 -14.74
CA LEU A 143 -3.10 -0.30 -13.65
C LEU A 143 -4.45 0.35 -14.00
N ALA A 144 -4.69 0.67 -15.27
CA ALA A 144 -5.98 1.19 -15.75
C ALA A 144 -7.09 0.14 -15.83
N SER A 145 -6.76 -1.15 -15.65
CA SER A 145 -7.75 -2.23 -15.64
C SER A 145 -8.72 -2.09 -14.47
N SER A 146 -10.03 -2.10 -14.77
CA SER A 146 -11.08 -2.11 -13.74
C SER A 146 -10.96 -3.28 -12.77
N VAL A 147 -10.47 -4.43 -13.23
CA VAL A 147 -10.22 -5.60 -12.37
C VAL A 147 -9.13 -5.33 -11.35
N ILE A 148 -8.06 -4.61 -11.75
CA ILE A 148 -6.96 -4.26 -10.85
C ILE A 148 -7.39 -3.15 -9.90
N HIS A 149 -8.10 -2.14 -10.40
CA HIS A 149 -8.71 -1.08 -9.58
C HIS A 149 -9.61 -1.66 -8.48
N ASP A 150 -10.57 -2.53 -8.82
CA ASP A 150 -11.49 -3.13 -7.85
C ASP A 150 -10.77 -4.01 -6.83
N TRP A 151 -9.72 -4.71 -7.26
CA TRP A 151 -8.87 -5.49 -6.37
C TRP A 151 -8.09 -4.60 -5.39
N MET A 152 -7.50 -3.49 -5.85
CA MET A 152 -6.83 -2.51 -4.99
C MET A 152 -7.79 -1.89 -3.97
N LEU A 153 -9.00 -1.52 -4.42
CA LEU A 153 -10.03 -1.01 -3.52
C LEU A 153 -10.46 -2.05 -2.48
N GLY A 154 -10.52 -3.33 -2.86
CA GLY A 154 -10.75 -4.43 -1.93
C GLY A 154 -9.69 -4.54 -0.84
N TRP A 155 -8.42 -4.28 -1.17
CA TRP A 155 -7.32 -4.22 -0.22
C TRP A 155 -7.39 -3.00 0.70
N ALA A 156 -7.64 -1.82 0.15
CA ALA A 156 -7.82 -0.60 0.94
C ALA A 156 -8.94 -0.79 1.98
N LYS A 157 -10.11 -1.30 1.55
CA LYS A 157 -11.24 -1.61 2.45
C LYS A 157 -10.88 -2.62 3.54
N ARG A 158 -10.08 -3.63 3.21
CA ARG A 158 -9.67 -4.66 4.17
C ARG A 158 -8.81 -4.10 5.30
N ILE A 159 -7.91 -3.18 4.97
CA ILE A 159 -7.03 -2.53 5.95
C ILE A 159 -7.83 -1.51 6.77
N LEU A 160 -8.58 -0.63 6.09
CA LEU A 160 -9.31 0.47 6.69
C LEU A 160 -10.51 0.01 7.54
N GLY A 161 -11.17 -1.08 7.15
CA GLY A 161 -12.35 -1.62 7.85
C GLY A 161 -13.66 -1.07 7.32
#